data_AF-A0A7G2K0E2-F1
#
_entry.id   AF-A0A7G2K0E2-F1
#
_cell.length_a   1.000
_cell.length_b   1.000
_cell.length_c   1.000
_cell.angle_alpha   90.00
_cell.angle_beta   90.00
_cell.angle_gamma   90.00
#
_symmetry.space_group_name_H-M   'P 1'
#
loop_
_entity.id
_entity.type
_entity.pdbx_description
1 polymer ?
#
loop_
_entity_poly.entity_id
_entity_poly.type
_entity_poly.pdbx_seq_one_letter_code
_entity_poly.pdbx_strand_id
1 'polypeptide(L)'
;MQIELHNVANAGAASGNNPFLQMVDWCEKSIARLILGQTLTSGADGKSSTNALGNVHNEVRRDLMISDAKQIAQTITQQIILPYLQINVDPNIAPHRIPYFEFDTKEYEDLSVFAEAIPKLTGIGVQISESWVRDKFIGLEHIEQAKAEGKNIILMVPHGWAIDASGIILHTQGMPMTSMYNPHRNPLVDWLWTIARQRFGGKMHARQNGIKPFLSHVCKGEMGYYLPDEDFGAEQSVFVDFFGTYKATLPGLNKMAKLSKAVVIPMFPRYNAETGKYEMEI
;
A
#
# COMPACT_ATOMS: atom_id res chain seq x y z
N MET A 1 22.48 31.28 0.58
CA MET A 1 22.77 31.80 1.94
C MET A 1 22.82 33.33 1.84
N GLN A 2 21.71 34.00 2.13
CA GLN A 2 21.68 35.46 2.27
C GLN A 2 22.05 35.80 3.72
N ILE A 3 23.03 36.68 3.90
CA ILE A 3 23.46 37.16 5.22
C ILE A 3 22.78 38.51 5.44
N GLU A 4 21.82 38.57 6.37
CA GLU A 4 21.21 39.82 6.84
C GLU A 4 22.04 40.39 8.00
N LEU A 5 22.42 41.67 7.89
CA LEU A 5 23.16 42.39 8.92
C LEU A 5 22.21 43.36 9.63
N HIS A 6 21.95 43.14 10.92
CA HIS A 6 21.14 44.02 11.76
C HIS A 6 22.04 45.01 12.52
N ASN A 7 21.78 46.31 12.38
CA ASN A 7 22.53 47.36 13.09
C ASN A 7 21.85 47.71 14.42
N VAL A 8 22.52 47.43 15.55
CA VAL A 8 21.92 47.45 16.89
C VAL A 8 22.41 48.62 17.77
N ALA A 9 23.39 49.40 17.31
CA ALA A 9 24.10 50.35 18.18
C ALA A 9 23.55 51.79 18.22
N ASN A 10 22.61 52.18 17.34
CA ASN A 10 22.24 53.59 17.14
C ASN A 10 20.79 53.95 17.52
N ALA A 11 20.32 53.51 18.69
CA ALA A 11 19.08 54.02 19.27
C ALA A 11 19.39 54.71 20.61
N GLY A 12 19.17 56.03 20.65
CA GLY A 12 19.38 56.86 21.83
C GLY A 12 18.63 56.36 23.06
N ALA A 13 19.10 56.80 24.23
CA ALA A 13 18.76 56.34 25.59
C ALA A 13 17.29 56.53 26.05
N ALA A 14 16.29 56.45 25.16
CA ALA A 14 14.88 56.65 25.46
C ALA A 14 13.95 55.50 25.00
N SER A 15 14.46 54.43 24.39
CA SER A 15 13.67 53.24 24.07
C SER A 15 14.30 52.02 24.72
N GLY A 16 13.53 51.25 25.50
CA GLY A 16 13.96 50.09 26.29
C GLY A 16 14.48 48.87 25.51
N ASN A 17 15.16 49.07 24.38
CA ASN A 17 15.82 48.03 23.60
C ASN A 17 17.26 47.86 24.08
N ASN A 18 17.47 46.87 24.94
CA ASN A 18 18.80 46.42 25.34
C ASN A 18 19.44 45.58 24.20
N PRO A 19 20.58 46.02 23.62
CA PRO A 19 21.27 45.30 22.55
C PRO A 19 21.60 43.84 22.89
N PHE A 20 21.90 43.56 24.15
CA PHE A 20 22.23 42.23 24.61
C PHE A 20 21.01 41.30 24.58
N LEU A 21 19.83 41.82 24.94
CA LEU A 21 18.58 41.05 24.85
C LEU A 21 18.20 40.74 23.40
N GLN A 22 18.46 41.65 22.47
CA GLN A 22 18.21 41.42 21.05
C GLN A 22 19.16 40.38 20.44
N MET A 23 20.42 40.36 20.87
CA MET A 23 21.36 39.31 20.48
C MET A 23 20.92 37.94 21.01
N VAL A 24 20.48 37.87 22.26
CA VAL A 24 19.96 36.62 22.86
C VAL A 24 18.75 36.11 22.09
N ASP A 25 17.77 36.97 21.81
CA ASP A 25 16.57 36.62 21.04
C ASP A 25 16.92 36.14 19.61
N TRP A 26 17.89 36.76 18.95
CA TRP A 26 18.37 36.32 17.64
C TRP A 26 19.04 34.94 17.69
N CYS A 27 19.89 34.69 18.69
CA CYS A 27 20.54 33.39 18.88
C CYS A 27 19.51 32.29 19.15
N GLU A 28 18.52 32.53 20.03
CA GLU A 28 17.45 31.57 20.32
C GLU A 28 16.62 31.24 19.07
N LYS A 29 16.22 32.26 18.31
CA LYS A 29 15.48 32.08 17.04
C LYS A 29 16.30 31.32 16.00
N SER A 30 17.61 31.55 15.94
CA SER A 30 18.50 30.87 14.99
C SER A 30 18.70 29.39 15.35
N ILE A 31 18.87 29.08 16.64
CA ILE A 31 18.97 27.69 17.12
C ILE A 31 17.65 26.94 16.90
N ALA A 32 16.52 27.56 17.18
CA ALA A 32 15.20 26.96 16.95
C ALA A 32 15.00 26.61 15.46
N ARG A 33 15.41 27.49 14.54
CA ARG A 33 15.37 27.24 13.08
C ARG A 33 16.30 26.10 12.66
N LEU A 34 17.48 26.00 13.26
CA LEU A 34 18.44 24.94 12.97
C LEU A 34 17.92 23.57 13.41
N ILE A 35 17.28 23.50 14.57
CA ILE A 35 16.73 22.25 15.11
C ILE A 35 15.44 21.83 14.40
N LEU A 36 14.55 22.78 14.11
CA LEU A 36 13.21 22.50 13.58
C LEU A 36 13.12 22.59 12.04
N GLY A 37 14.13 23.16 11.36
CA GLY A 37 14.23 23.19 9.91
C GLY A 37 13.28 24.15 9.17
N GLN A 38 12.49 24.99 9.86
CA GLN A 38 11.53 25.92 9.23
C GLN A 38 11.64 27.36 9.78
N THR A 39 11.34 28.35 8.93
CA THR A 39 11.48 29.80 9.21
C THR A 39 10.21 30.49 9.71
N LEU A 40 9.06 29.81 9.72
CA LEU A 40 7.74 30.40 9.99
C LEU A 40 7.33 30.42 11.48
N THR A 41 8.03 29.67 12.33
CA THR A 41 7.59 29.40 13.72
C THR A 41 8.07 30.41 14.76
N SER A 42 9.10 31.21 14.48
CA SER A 42 9.73 32.08 15.50
C SER A 42 9.45 33.58 15.33
N GLY A 43 8.59 33.97 14.39
CA GLY A 43 8.34 35.38 14.03
C GLY A 43 6.94 35.91 14.37
N ALA A 44 6.05 35.11 14.96
CA ALA A 44 4.72 35.57 15.33
C ALA A 44 4.78 36.23 16.71
N ASP A 45 4.99 37.55 16.73
CA ASP A 45 4.87 38.40 17.93
C ASP A 45 3.43 38.39 18.46
N GLY A 46 3.02 37.31 19.14
CA GLY A 46 1.88 37.19 20.06
C GLY A 46 0.48 37.58 19.56
N LYS A 47 0.32 38.12 18.35
CA LYS A 47 -0.90 38.77 17.86
C LYS A 47 -1.58 38.00 16.72
N SER A 48 -0.95 36.97 16.18
CA SER A 48 -1.58 36.06 15.20
C SER A 48 -1.09 34.62 15.39
N SER A 49 -1.31 34.05 16.57
CA SER A 49 -1.25 32.59 16.73
C SER A 49 -2.53 32.01 16.12
N THR A 50 -2.46 31.60 14.85
CA THR A 50 -3.56 30.94 14.15
C THR A 50 -3.46 29.42 14.35
N ASN A 51 -4.60 28.71 14.36
CA ASN A 51 -4.66 27.25 14.41
C ASN A 51 -3.74 26.57 13.37
N ALA A 52 -3.49 27.22 12.24
CA ALA A 52 -2.57 26.75 11.21
C ALA A 52 -1.12 26.61 11.71
N LEU A 53 -0.64 27.52 12.57
CA LEU A 53 0.71 27.43 13.13
C LEU A 53 0.83 26.25 14.11
N GLY A 54 -0.22 26.01 14.91
CA GLY A 54 -0.29 24.88 15.84
C GLY A 54 -0.26 23.53 15.13
N ASN A 55 -0.94 23.42 13.98
CA ASN A 55 -0.96 22.19 13.17
C ASN A 55 0.41 21.86 12.59
N VAL A 56 1.12 22.86 12.04
CA VAL A 56 2.49 22.68 11.52
C VAL A 56 3.46 22.22 12.63
N HIS A 57 3.32 22.73 13.86
CA HIS A 57 4.11 22.26 15.00
C HIS A 57 3.82 20.80 15.40
N ASN A 58 2.58 20.33 15.23
CA ASN A 58 2.21 18.94 15.51
C ASN A 58 2.76 17.99 14.46
N GLU A 59 2.73 18.37 13.17
CA GLU A 59 3.33 17.61 12.07
C GLU A 59 4.83 17.41 12.28
N VAL A 60 5.58 18.48 12.60
CA VAL A 60 7.02 18.37 12.88
C VAL A 60 7.32 17.49 14.09
N ARG A 61 6.53 17.60 15.17
CA ARG A 61 6.68 16.72 16.34
C ARG A 61 6.45 15.25 15.98
N ARG A 62 5.51 14.97 15.08
CA ARG A 62 5.24 13.63 14.59
C ARG A 62 6.41 13.10 13.77
N ASP A 63 6.95 13.89 12.85
CA ASP A 63 8.09 13.48 12.03
C ASP A 63 9.31 13.13 12.89
N LEU A 64 9.58 13.94 13.91
CA LEU A 64 10.62 13.66 14.90
C LEU A 64 10.35 12.36 15.66
N MET A 65 9.11 12.16 16.15
CA MET A 65 8.72 10.93 16.83
C MET A 65 8.90 9.68 15.95
N ILE A 66 8.53 9.75 14.67
CA ILE A 66 8.70 8.63 13.71
C ILE A 66 10.19 8.35 13.49
N SER A 67 11.00 9.39 13.33
CA SER A 67 12.45 9.26 13.18
C SER A 67 13.10 8.61 14.41
N ASP A 68 12.73 9.04 15.61
CA ASP A 68 13.23 8.49 16.86
C ASP A 68 12.79 7.03 17.04
N ALA A 69 11.52 6.73 16.74
CA ALA A 69 10.99 5.37 16.79
C ALA A 69 11.80 4.43 15.87
N LYS A 70 12.11 4.85 14.64
CA LYS A 70 12.95 4.07 13.70
C LYS A 70 14.35 3.80 14.27
N GLN A 71 14.99 4.81 14.85
CA GLN A 71 16.33 4.68 15.44
C GLN A 71 16.35 3.72 16.65
N ILE A 72 15.35 3.81 17.52
CA ILE A 72 15.21 2.93 18.68
C ILE A 72 14.91 1.49 18.22
N ALA A 73 14.00 1.33 17.26
CA ALA A 73 13.64 0.03 16.69
C ALA A 73 14.86 -0.70 16.08
N GLN A 74 15.70 0.04 15.35
CA GLN A 74 16.95 -0.48 14.82
C GLN A 74 17.90 -0.90 15.95
N THR A 75 18.01 -0.11 17.01
CA THR A 75 18.87 -0.40 18.16
C THR A 75 18.42 -1.67 18.88
N ILE A 76 17.12 -1.83 19.14
CA ILE A 76 16.55 -3.06 19.74
C ILE A 76 16.87 -4.27 18.85
N THR A 77 16.67 -4.14 17.55
CA THR A 77 16.95 -5.22 16.58
C THR A 77 18.43 -5.62 16.60
N GLN A 78 19.34 -4.65 16.55
CA GLN A 78 20.78 -4.89 16.44
C GLN A 78 21.46 -5.27 17.77
N GLN A 79 21.01 -4.71 18.89
CA GLN A 79 21.70 -4.86 20.18
C GLN A 79 21.02 -5.84 21.13
N ILE A 80 19.76 -6.21 20.88
CA ILE A 80 19.03 -7.14 21.76
C ILE A 80 18.66 -8.41 20.98
N ILE A 81 17.92 -8.26 19.88
CA ILE A 81 17.38 -9.41 19.13
C ILE A 81 18.51 -10.20 18.45
N LEU A 82 19.41 -9.52 17.75
CA LEU A 82 20.52 -10.17 17.06
C LEU A 82 21.45 -10.93 18.05
N PRO A 83 21.98 -10.33 19.13
CA PRO A 83 22.82 -11.06 20.08
C PRO A 83 22.09 -12.23 20.74
N TYR A 84 20.81 -12.08 21.06
CA TYR A 84 20.00 -13.17 21.60
C TYR A 84 19.94 -14.36 20.64
N LEU A 85 19.72 -14.11 19.35
CA LEU A 85 19.68 -15.17 18.33
C LEU A 85 21.06 -15.78 18.06
N GLN A 86 22.13 -14.98 18.09
CA GLN A 86 23.50 -15.48 17.93
C GLN A 86 23.91 -16.41 19.06
N ILE A 87 23.49 -16.12 20.29
CA ILE A 87 23.80 -16.95 21.46
C ILE A 87 22.95 -18.22 21.48
N ASN A 88 21.64 -18.11 21.19
CA ASN A 88 20.69 -19.20 21.44
C ASN A 88 20.36 -20.06 20.20
N VAL A 89 20.60 -19.57 18.98
CA VAL A 89 20.17 -20.24 17.74
C VAL A 89 21.36 -20.55 16.84
N ASP A 90 22.06 -19.53 16.36
CA ASP A 90 23.15 -19.68 15.41
C ASP A 90 24.08 -18.45 15.47
N PRO A 91 25.35 -18.61 15.91
CA PRO A 91 26.32 -17.52 15.98
C PRO A 91 26.54 -16.80 14.64
N ASN A 92 26.32 -17.49 13.52
CA ASN A 92 26.50 -16.99 12.16
C ASN A 92 25.16 -16.77 11.44
N ILE A 93 24.09 -16.46 12.19
CA ILE A 93 22.76 -16.28 11.61
C ILE A 93 22.79 -15.28 10.43
N ALA A 94 22.33 -15.73 9.26
CA ALA A 94 22.30 -14.90 8.07
C ALA A 94 21.38 -13.67 8.28
N PRO A 95 21.77 -12.46 7.80
CA PRO A 95 21.05 -11.22 8.10
C PRO A 95 19.55 -11.22 7.75
N HIS A 96 19.16 -11.91 6.68
CA HIS A 96 17.76 -12.00 6.22
C HIS A 96 16.88 -12.90 7.10
N ARG A 97 17.46 -13.65 8.05
CA ARG A 97 16.72 -14.50 9.00
C ARG A 97 16.49 -13.82 10.35
N ILE A 98 17.03 -12.61 10.54
CA ILE A 98 16.86 -11.84 11.78
C ILE A 98 15.51 -11.13 11.70
N PRO A 99 14.57 -11.39 12.63
CA PRO A 99 13.35 -10.62 12.73
C PRO A 99 13.68 -9.18 13.15
N TYR A 100 12.99 -8.21 12.55
CA TYR A 100 13.11 -6.80 12.91
C TYR A 100 12.01 -6.40 13.88
N PHE A 101 12.38 -5.56 14.85
CA PHE A 101 11.44 -4.85 15.69
C PHE A 101 11.08 -3.53 15.00
N GLU A 102 9.80 -3.16 14.99
CA GLU A 102 9.32 -1.89 14.47
C GLU A 102 8.18 -1.37 15.35
N PHE A 103 8.12 -0.06 15.57
CA PHE A 103 6.99 0.57 16.24
C PHE A 103 5.88 0.87 15.22
N ASP A 104 4.62 0.55 15.57
CA ASP A 104 3.49 0.96 14.75
C ASP A 104 3.30 2.49 14.85
N THR A 105 3.67 3.19 13.78
CA THR A 105 3.58 4.66 13.68
C THR A 105 2.48 5.13 12.74
N LYS A 106 1.63 4.20 12.27
CA LYS A 106 0.56 4.46 11.30
C LYS A 106 -0.43 5.48 11.86
N GLU A 107 -0.98 6.31 10.96
CA GLU A 107 -2.17 7.08 11.27
C GLU A 107 -3.38 6.15 11.17
N TYR A 108 -4.05 5.96 12.31
CA TYR A 108 -5.40 5.43 12.28
C TYR A 108 -6.29 6.54 11.70
N GLU A 109 -6.85 6.32 10.51
CA GLU A 109 -7.92 7.16 10.00
C GLU A 109 -9.01 7.29 11.09
N ASP A 110 -9.54 8.49 11.28
CA ASP A 110 -10.57 8.72 12.28
C ASP A 110 -11.85 7.98 11.90
N LEU A 111 -12.00 6.78 12.48
CA LEU A 111 -13.17 5.93 12.31
C LEU A 111 -14.45 6.65 12.76
N SER A 112 -14.37 7.76 13.49
CA SER A 112 -15.53 8.59 13.88
C SER A 112 -16.27 9.14 12.66
N VAL A 113 -15.55 9.58 11.62
CA VAL A 113 -16.16 10.13 10.40
C VAL A 113 -17.00 9.06 9.69
N PHE A 114 -16.47 7.84 9.64
CA PHE A 114 -17.18 6.68 9.09
C PHE A 114 -18.29 6.19 10.03
N ALA A 115 -18.06 6.20 11.35
CA ALA A 115 -19.04 5.82 12.36
C ALA A 115 -20.22 6.80 12.43
N GLU A 116 -20.07 8.05 12.01
CA GLU A 116 -21.18 9.00 11.86
C GLU A 116 -21.88 8.92 10.51
N ALA A 117 -21.15 8.66 9.42
CA ALA A 117 -21.70 8.61 8.07
C ALA A 117 -22.42 7.29 7.77
N ILE A 118 -21.88 6.16 8.24
CA ILE A 118 -22.41 4.81 7.96
C ILE A 118 -23.83 4.63 8.54
N PRO A 119 -24.15 5.04 9.79
CA PRO A 119 -25.51 4.96 10.32
C PRO A 119 -26.50 5.85 9.54
N LYS A 120 -26.07 7.01 9.05
CA LYS A 120 -26.92 7.89 8.23
C LYS A 120 -27.24 7.24 6.88
N LEU A 121 -26.24 6.65 6.23
CA LEU A 121 -26.40 5.98 4.94
C LEU A 121 -27.23 4.70 5.05
N THR A 122 -26.94 3.86 6.05
CA THR A 122 -27.74 2.65 6.35
C THR A 122 -29.17 2.98 6.79
N GLY A 123 -29.37 4.09 7.51
CA GLY A 123 -30.69 4.59 7.91
C GLY A 123 -31.59 5.01 6.74
N ILE A 124 -31.02 5.33 5.57
CA ILE A 124 -31.77 5.63 4.33
C ILE A 124 -31.93 4.37 3.47
N GLY A 125 -31.51 3.20 3.96
CA GLY A 125 -31.67 1.90 3.31
C GLY A 125 -30.48 1.45 2.46
N VAL A 126 -29.35 2.19 2.48
CA VAL A 126 -28.13 1.79 1.78
C VAL A 126 -27.46 0.63 2.53
N GLN A 127 -27.42 -0.55 1.91
CA GLN A 127 -26.73 -1.72 2.46
C GLN A 127 -25.23 -1.61 2.20
N ILE A 128 -24.46 -1.25 3.23
CA ILE A 128 -22.99 -1.15 3.15
C ILE A 128 -22.40 -2.46 3.71
N SER A 129 -21.63 -3.18 2.90
CA SER A 129 -20.97 -4.42 3.33
C SER A 129 -19.70 -4.13 4.14
N GLU A 130 -19.35 -5.00 5.08
CA GLU A 130 -18.12 -4.87 5.89
C GLU A 130 -16.84 -4.90 5.04
N SER A 131 -16.92 -5.46 3.83
CA SER A 131 -15.84 -5.49 2.83
C SER A 131 -15.74 -4.19 2.03
N TRP A 132 -16.82 -3.44 1.82
CA TRP A 132 -16.79 -2.11 1.19
C TRP A 132 -15.94 -1.11 1.98
N VAL A 133 -15.89 -1.26 3.30
CA VAL A 133 -15.04 -0.43 4.19
C VAL A 133 -13.55 -0.81 4.07
N ARG A 134 -13.24 -2.05 3.65
CA ARG A 134 -11.87 -2.59 3.64
C ARG A 134 -11.18 -2.50 2.27
N ASP A 135 -11.95 -2.56 1.19
CA ASP A 135 -11.41 -2.73 -0.15
C ASP A 135 -11.72 -1.51 -1.01
N LYS A 136 -10.69 -0.70 -1.27
CA LYS A 136 -10.83 0.45 -2.18
C LYS A 136 -10.73 -0.07 -3.62
N PHE A 137 -11.87 -0.49 -4.17
CA PHE A 137 -12.02 -0.77 -5.58
C PHE A 137 -12.04 0.54 -6.36
N ILE A 138 -11.18 0.64 -7.37
CA ILE A 138 -11.12 1.76 -8.33
C ILE A 138 -11.47 1.15 -9.68
N GLY A 139 -12.51 1.65 -10.36
CA GLY A 139 -12.92 1.13 -11.68
C GLY A 139 -13.89 -0.07 -11.65
N LEU A 140 -14.56 -0.33 -10.52
CA LEU A 140 -15.50 -1.45 -10.39
C LEU A 140 -16.65 -1.39 -11.41
N GLU A 141 -17.03 -0.19 -11.83
CA GLU A 141 -18.04 0.08 -12.84
C GLU A 141 -17.77 -0.64 -14.17
N HIS A 142 -16.51 -0.91 -14.51
CA HIS A 142 -16.14 -1.66 -15.72
C HIS A 142 -16.58 -3.13 -15.63
N ILE A 143 -16.45 -3.74 -14.44
CA ILE A 143 -16.93 -5.10 -14.19
C ILE A 143 -18.46 -5.12 -14.16
N GLU A 144 -19.09 -4.15 -13.49
CA GLU A 144 -20.55 -4.05 -13.40
C GLU A 144 -21.18 -3.86 -14.78
N GLN A 145 -20.63 -2.97 -15.60
CA GLN A 145 -21.07 -2.76 -16.97
C GLN A 145 -20.92 -4.03 -17.82
N ALA A 146 -19.77 -4.69 -17.78
CA ALA A 146 -19.55 -5.93 -18.52
C ALA A 146 -20.54 -7.04 -18.11
N LYS A 147 -20.83 -7.15 -16.80
CA LYS A 147 -21.86 -8.07 -16.29
C LYS A 147 -23.26 -7.68 -16.75
N ALA A 148 -23.61 -6.40 -16.73
CA ALA A 148 -24.91 -5.90 -17.19
C ALA A 148 -25.14 -6.16 -18.69
N GLU A 149 -24.07 -6.11 -19.49
CA GLU A 149 -24.08 -6.47 -20.92
C GLU A 149 -24.11 -7.99 -21.16
N GLY A 150 -24.13 -8.82 -20.10
CA GLY A 150 -24.15 -10.28 -20.20
C GLY A 150 -22.85 -10.89 -20.71
N LYS A 151 -21.72 -10.18 -20.57
CA LYS A 151 -20.41 -10.64 -21.04
C LYS A 151 -19.72 -11.46 -19.96
N ASN A 152 -19.01 -12.51 -20.39
CA ASN A 152 -18.07 -13.20 -19.52
C ASN A 152 -16.85 -12.31 -19.28
N ILE A 153 -16.15 -12.49 -18.16
CA ILE A 153 -15.03 -11.62 -17.78
C ILE A 153 -13.79 -12.44 -17.50
N ILE A 154 -12.66 -12.02 -18.07
CA ILE A 154 -11.33 -12.45 -17.67
C ILE A 154 -10.56 -11.22 -17.19
N LEU A 155 -10.21 -11.22 -15.91
CA LEU A 155 -9.29 -10.26 -15.32
C LEU A 155 -7.86 -10.59 -15.75
N MET A 156 -7.19 -9.62 -16.35
CA MET A 156 -5.77 -9.68 -16.70
C MET A 156 -4.96 -9.02 -15.60
N VAL A 157 -4.24 -9.83 -14.83
CA VAL A 157 -3.59 -9.39 -13.60
C VAL A 157 -2.10 -9.68 -13.65
N PRO A 158 -1.21 -8.71 -13.38
CA PRO A 158 0.21 -8.99 -13.25
C PRO A 158 0.52 -9.64 -11.89
N HIS A 159 1.65 -10.33 -11.81
CA HIS A 159 2.18 -10.91 -10.57
C HIS A 159 2.66 -9.80 -9.62
N GLY A 160 1.73 -9.26 -8.84
CA GLY A 160 1.97 -8.27 -7.78
C GLY A 160 1.89 -8.86 -6.38
N TRP A 161 2.25 -8.05 -5.38
CA TRP A 161 2.28 -8.46 -3.96
C TRP A 161 0.89 -8.86 -3.41
N ALA A 162 -0.16 -8.20 -3.88
CA ALA A 162 -1.54 -8.38 -3.39
C ALA A 162 -2.35 -9.43 -4.18
N ILE A 163 -1.69 -10.23 -5.03
CA ILE A 163 -2.34 -11.18 -5.95
C ILE A 163 -3.30 -12.14 -5.23
N ASP A 164 -2.81 -12.89 -4.24
CA ASP A 164 -3.62 -13.90 -3.54
C ASP A 164 -4.76 -13.27 -2.73
N ALA A 165 -4.52 -12.08 -2.16
CA ALA A 165 -5.55 -11.34 -1.42
C ALA A 165 -6.68 -10.88 -2.36
N SER A 166 -6.35 -10.35 -3.54
CA SER A 166 -7.33 -9.79 -4.46
C SER A 166 -8.36 -10.79 -4.97
N GLY A 167 -7.92 -12.01 -5.33
CA GLY A 167 -8.84 -13.07 -5.76
C GLY A 167 -9.79 -13.51 -4.64
N ILE A 168 -9.31 -13.56 -3.39
CA ILE A 168 -10.14 -13.87 -2.23
C ILE A 168 -11.14 -12.75 -1.97
N ILE A 169 -10.68 -11.51 -1.93
CA ILE A 169 -11.51 -10.32 -1.70
C ILE A 169 -12.67 -10.27 -2.69
N LEU A 170 -12.38 -10.32 -4.00
CA LEU A 170 -13.40 -10.32 -5.05
C LEU A 170 -14.39 -11.48 -4.90
N HIS A 171 -13.91 -12.68 -4.58
CA HIS A 171 -14.79 -13.82 -4.34
C HIS A 171 -15.75 -13.58 -3.18
N THR A 172 -15.23 -13.07 -2.05
CA THR A 172 -16.05 -12.78 -0.87
C THR A 172 -17.05 -11.64 -1.08
N GLN A 173 -16.81 -10.79 -2.08
CA GLN A 173 -17.74 -9.74 -2.52
C GLN A 173 -18.81 -10.24 -3.50
N GLY A 174 -19.01 -11.54 -3.62
CA GLY A 174 -20.01 -12.10 -4.53
C GLY A 174 -19.60 -12.04 -5.99
N MET A 175 -18.29 -11.97 -6.28
CA MET A 175 -17.76 -12.12 -7.62
C MET A 175 -16.99 -13.45 -7.71
N PRO A 176 -17.65 -14.57 -8.02
CA PRO A 176 -17.02 -15.88 -7.98
C PRO A 176 -15.80 -15.95 -8.89
N MET A 177 -14.65 -16.27 -8.30
CA MET A 177 -13.36 -16.34 -8.99
C MET A 177 -12.97 -17.76 -9.40
N THR A 178 -12.44 -17.90 -10.61
CA THR A 178 -11.73 -19.10 -11.10
C THR A 178 -10.35 -18.73 -11.63
N SER A 179 -9.34 -19.56 -11.37
CA SER A 179 -7.95 -19.29 -11.76
C SER A 179 -7.21 -20.57 -12.12
N MET A 180 -6.03 -20.41 -12.72
CA MET A 180 -5.11 -21.49 -13.05
C MET A 180 -3.85 -21.43 -12.18
N TYR A 181 -3.22 -22.58 -11.96
CA TYR A 181 -1.94 -22.63 -11.26
C TYR A 181 -1.05 -23.77 -11.77
N ASN A 182 0.25 -23.62 -11.54
CA ASN A 182 1.21 -24.72 -11.65
C ASN A 182 1.36 -25.38 -10.27
N PRO A 183 1.10 -26.70 -10.14
CA PRO A 183 1.27 -27.38 -8.87
C PRO A 183 2.69 -27.27 -8.33
N HIS A 184 2.81 -27.05 -7.03
CA HIS A 184 4.11 -26.94 -6.39
C HIS A 184 4.78 -28.31 -6.26
N ARG A 185 6.12 -28.34 -6.39
CA ARG A 185 6.90 -29.59 -6.34
C ARG A 185 6.80 -30.31 -4.99
N ASN A 186 6.62 -29.56 -3.90
CA ASN A 186 6.37 -30.12 -2.58
C ASN A 186 4.85 -30.29 -2.35
N PRO A 187 4.34 -31.53 -2.18
CA PRO A 187 2.90 -31.79 -2.02
C PRO A 187 2.26 -31.12 -0.81
N LEU A 188 2.99 -30.95 0.30
CA LEU A 188 2.46 -30.28 1.49
C LEU A 188 2.21 -28.79 1.24
N VAL A 189 3.15 -28.14 0.54
CA VAL A 189 3.04 -26.73 0.17
C VAL A 189 1.95 -26.54 -0.88
N ASP A 190 1.86 -27.45 -1.86
CA ASP A 190 0.79 -27.44 -2.87
C ASP A 190 -0.60 -27.54 -2.24
N TRP A 191 -0.76 -28.47 -1.29
CA TRP A 191 -1.99 -28.62 -0.50
C TRP A 191 -2.31 -27.35 0.28
N LEU A 192 -1.33 -26.77 0.98
CA LEU A 192 -1.52 -25.56 1.79
C LEU A 192 -1.93 -24.34 0.95
N TRP A 193 -1.28 -24.11 -0.19
CA TRP A 193 -1.65 -23.01 -1.08
C TRP A 193 -3.02 -23.22 -1.71
N THR A 194 -3.32 -24.46 -2.12
CA THR A 194 -4.60 -24.78 -2.74
C THR A 194 -5.74 -24.57 -1.75
N ILE A 195 -5.62 -25.08 -0.51
CA ILE A 195 -6.66 -24.88 0.50
C ILE A 195 -6.82 -23.41 0.90
N ALA A 196 -5.73 -22.64 0.96
CA ALA A 196 -5.81 -21.20 1.25
C ALA A 196 -6.56 -20.43 0.15
N ARG A 197 -6.25 -20.70 -1.12
CA ARG A 197 -6.90 -20.06 -2.28
C ARG A 197 -8.35 -20.49 -2.47
N GLN A 198 -8.68 -21.73 -2.11
CA GLN A 198 -10.03 -22.27 -2.23
C GLN A 198 -10.90 -22.07 -0.99
N ARG A 199 -10.33 -21.58 0.12
CA ARG A 199 -10.97 -21.48 1.44
C ARG A 199 -12.36 -20.83 1.41
N PHE A 200 -12.54 -19.85 0.53
CA PHE A 200 -13.78 -19.07 0.43
C PHE A 200 -14.65 -19.45 -0.78
N GLY A 201 -14.33 -20.55 -1.48
CA GLY A 201 -15.09 -21.05 -2.63
C GLY A 201 -14.46 -20.74 -4.00
N GLY A 202 -13.32 -20.06 -4.03
CA GLY A 202 -12.53 -19.86 -5.26
C GLY A 202 -12.11 -21.18 -5.88
N LYS A 203 -12.01 -21.22 -7.21
CA LYS A 203 -11.71 -22.44 -7.96
C LYS A 203 -10.35 -22.36 -8.63
N MET A 204 -9.54 -23.39 -8.40
CA MET A 204 -8.18 -23.47 -8.90
C MET A 204 -8.06 -24.66 -9.84
N HIS A 205 -7.57 -24.41 -11.06
CA HIS A 205 -7.39 -25.44 -12.07
C HIS A 205 -5.91 -25.64 -12.35
N ALA A 206 -5.42 -26.85 -12.06
CA ALA A 206 -4.04 -27.21 -12.38
C ALA A 206 -3.84 -27.11 -13.90
N ARG A 207 -2.81 -26.36 -14.32
CA ARG A 207 -2.57 -26.05 -15.73
C ARG A 207 -2.37 -27.28 -16.61
N GLN A 208 -1.77 -28.33 -16.06
CA GLN A 208 -1.57 -29.62 -16.72
C GLN A 208 -2.87 -30.32 -17.17
N ASN A 209 -4.01 -29.94 -16.58
CA ASN A 209 -5.34 -30.41 -17.02
C ASN A 209 -5.89 -29.61 -18.22
N GLY A 210 -5.08 -28.69 -18.75
CA GLY A 210 -5.44 -27.78 -19.83
C GLY A 210 -6.35 -26.63 -19.40
N ILE A 211 -6.68 -25.76 -20.36
CA ILE A 211 -7.48 -24.55 -20.13
C ILE A 211 -8.99 -24.81 -20.07
N LYS A 212 -9.45 -26.00 -20.50
CA LYS A 212 -10.88 -26.31 -20.64
C LYS A 212 -11.67 -26.18 -19.32
N PRO A 213 -11.20 -26.69 -18.17
CA PRO A 213 -11.91 -26.54 -16.90
C PRO A 213 -12.08 -25.07 -16.51
N PHE A 214 -11.02 -24.28 -16.63
CA PHE A 214 -11.04 -22.83 -16.40
C PHE A 214 -12.06 -22.13 -17.30
N LEU A 215 -12.01 -22.36 -18.62
CA LEU A 215 -12.95 -21.74 -19.55
C LEU A 215 -14.41 -22.16 -19.31
N SER A 216 -14.65 -23.40 -18.88
CA SER A 216 -16.00 -23.88 -18.53
C SER A 216 -16.61 -23.07 -17.39
N HIS A 217 -15.79 -22.67 -16.42
CA HIS A 217 -16.23 -21.84 -15.29
C HIS A 217 -16.42 -20.38 -15.70
N VAL A 218 -15.54 -19.84 -16.53
CA VAL A 218 -15.72 -18.51 -17.12
C VAL A 218 -17.03 -18.42 -17.90
N CYS A 219 -17.34 -19.43 -18.71
CA CYS A 219 -18.61 -19.49 -19.46
C CYS A 219 -19.86 -19.64 -18.58
N LYS A 220 -19.72 -20.01 -17.30
CA LYS A 220 -20.82 -20.07 -16.32
C LYS A 220 -21.02 -18.74 -15.57
N GLY A 221 -20.24 -17.72 -15.90
CA GLY A 221 -20.31 -16.40 -15.26
C GLY A 221 -19.35 -16.21 -14.07
N GLU A 222 -18.47 -17.18 -13.79
CA GLU A 222 -17.35 -16.96 -12.85
C GLU A 222 -16.30 -16.06 -13.53
N MET A 223 -15.68 -15.15 -12.79
CA MET A 223 -14.64 -14.29 -13.34
C MET A 223 -13.32 -15.05 -13.42
N GLY A 224 -12.76 -15.12 -14.62
CA GLY A 224 -11.44 -15.71 -14.83
C GLY A 224 -10.36 -14.79 -14.31
N TYR A 225 -9.44 -15.28 -13.50
CA TYR A 225 -8.28 -14.54 -13.01
C TYR A 225 -7.03 -15.09 -13.72
N TYR A 226 -6.44 -14.32 -14.63
CA TYR A 226 -5.36 -14.79 -15.49
C TYR A 226 -4.15 -13.86 -15.49
N LEU A 227 -2.97 -14.46 -15.41
CA LEU A 227 -1.70 -13.75 -15.34
C LEU A 227 -0.86 -14.03 -16.59
N PRO A 228 -0.69 -13.07 -17.50
CA PRO A 228 0.03 -13.28 -18.75
C PRO A 228 1.54 -12.97 -18.66
N ASP A 229 2.03 -12.40 -17.56
CA ASP A 229 3.40 -11.91 -17.35
C ASP A 229 4.39 -13.02 -16.93
N GLU A 230 4.16 -14.23 -17.41
CA GLU A 230 5.02 -15.40 -17.19
C GLU A 230 5.90 -15.71 -18.43
N ASP A 231 6.98 -16.46 -18.20
CA ASP A 231 7.86 -16.99 -19.25
C ASP A 231 7.85 -18.53 -19.23
N PHE A 232 7.42 -19.15 -20.35
CA PHE A 232 7.42 -20.60 -20.53
C PHE A 232 8.45 -21.10 -21.54
N GLY A 233 9.48 -20.30 -21.78
CA GLY A 233 10.48 -20.52 -22.80
C GLY A 233 10.08 -19.90 -24.14
N ALA A 234 11.09 -19.75 -25.00
CA ALA A 234 10.99 -18.99 -26.25
C ALA A 234 9.94 -19.54 -27.23
N GLU A 235 9.69 -20.86 -27.24
CA GLU A 235 8.72 -21.48 -28.15
C GLU A 235 7.26 -21.23 -27.74
N GLN A 236 7.00 -20.99 -26.45
CA GLN A 236 5.65 -20.87 -25.89
C GLN A 236 5.26 -19.44 -25.54
N SER A 237 6.19 -18.50 -25.71
CA SER A 237 6.03 -17.10 -25.34
C SER A 237 6.12 -16.21 -26.57
N VAL A 238 5.40 -15.08 -26.54
CA VAL A 238 5.66 -13.98 -27.47
C VAL A 238 6.51 -12.95 -26.73
N PHE A 239 7.37 -12.26 -27.46
CA PHE A 239 8.20 -11.24 -26.87
C PHE A 239 7.67 -9.86 -27.25
N VAL A 240 7.66 -8.94 -26.28
CA VAL A 240 7.14 -7.59 -26.42
C VAL A 240 8.04 -6.60 -25.70
N ASP A 241 7.99 -5.34 -26.12
CA ASP A 241 8.71 -4.26 -25.42
C ASP A 241 8.05 -4.01 -24.05
N PHE A 242 8.86 -4.05 -23.00
CA PHE A 242 8.44 -3.83 -21.62
C PHE A 242 9.56 -3.12 -20.84
N PHE A 243 9.28 -1.91 -20.34
CA PHE A 243 10.25 -1.07 -19.62
C PHE A 243 11.61 -0.92 -20.32
N GLY A 244 11.61 -0.68 -21.64
CA GLY A 244 12.83 -0.44 -22.41
C GLY A 244 13.67 -1.70 -22.70
N THR A 245 13.12 -2.89 -22.45
CA THR A 245 13.73 -4.17 -22.79
C THR A 245 12.70 -5.11 -23.40
N TYR A 246 13.16 -6.08 -24.18
CA TYR A 246 12.30 -7.10 -24.76
C TYR A 246 12.08 -8.24 -23.75
N LYS A 247 10.82 -8.59 -23.46
CA LYS A 247 10.43 -9.59 -22.44
C LYS A 247 9.39 -10.56 -22.98
N ALA A 248 9.44 -11.80 -22.47
CA ALA A 248 8.48 -12.85 -22.79
C ALA A 248 7.14 -12.61 -22.06
N THR A 249 6.04 -12.96 -22.73
CA THR A 249 4.67 -12.99 -22.18
C THR A 249 3.85 -14.07 -22.89
N LEU A 250 2.76 -14.49 -22.26
CA LEU A 250 1.92 -15.58 -22.77
C LEU A 250 0.90 -15.10 -23.81
N PRO A 251 0.85 -15.68 -25.02
CA PRO A 251 -0.13 -15.28 -26.05
C PRO A 251 -1.55 -15.81 -25.81
N GLY A 252 -1.75 -16.61 -24.75
CA GLY A 252 -2.96 -17.40 -24.54
C GLY A 252 -4.23 -16.59 -24.25
N LEU A 253 -4.10 -15.38 -23.72
CA LEU A 253 -5.23 -14.56 -23.26
C LEU A 253 -6.24 -14.26 -24.37
N ASN A 254 -5.77 -13.84 -25.54
CA ASN A 254 -6.64 -13.54 -26.69
C ASN A 254 -7.45 -14.76 -27.15
N LYS A 255 -6.84 -15.96 -27.09
CA LYS A 255 -7.52 -17.21 -27.45
C LYS A 255 -8.58 -17.57 -26.41
N MET A 256 -8.25 -17.43 -25.12
CA MET A 256 -9.18 -17.71 -24.02
C MET A 256 -10.39 -16.76 -24.04
N ALA A 257 -10.17 -15.46 -24.26
CA ALA A 257 -11.22 -14.47 -24.39
C ALA A 257 -12.19 -14.79 -25.54
N LYS A 258 -11.66 -15.13 -26.72
CA LYS A 258 -12.48 -15.53 -27.88
C LYS A 258 -13.31 -16.80 -27.61
N LEU A 259 -12.69 -17.83 -27.02
CA LEU A 259 -13.35 -19.11 -26.75
C LEU A 259 -14.46 -18.99 -25.70
N SER A 260 -14.26 -18.14 -24.69
CA SER A 260 -15.24 -17.90 -23.63
C SER A 260 -16.21 -16.76 -23.94
N LYS A 261 -16.05 -16.06 -25.09
CA LYS A 261 -16.75 -14.80 -25.39
C LYS A 261 -16.63 -13.78 -24.24
N ALA A 262 -15.47 -13.78 -23.59
CA ALA A 262 -15.19 -12.89 -22.49
C ALA A 262 -14.56 -11.58 -22.95
N VAL A 263 -14.86 -10.51 -22.22
CA VAL A 263 -14.04 -9.31 -22.26
C VAL A 263 -12.85 -9.47 -21.33
N VAL A 264 -11.74 -8.87 -21.73
CA VAL A 264 -10.53 -8.80 -20.91
C VAL A 264 -10.54 -7.45 -20.21
N ILE A 265 -10.49 -7.46 -18.88
CA ILE A 265 -10.42 -6.26 -18.07
C ILE A 265 -9.09 -6.31 -17.31
N PRO A 266 -8.15 -5.37 -17.53
CA PRO A 266 -6.95 -5.27 -16.71
C PRO A 266 -7.31 -5.07 -15.24
N MET A 267 -6.54 -5.64 -14.32
CA MET A 267 -6.64 -5.28 -12.92
C MET A 267 -5.26 -5.31 -12.27
N PHE A 268 -4.93 -4.27 -11.52
CA PHE A 268 -3.69 -4.15 -10.76
C PHE A 268 -3.97 -4.14 -9.25
N PRO A 269 -3.80 -5.28 -8.56
CA PRO A 269 -3.94 -5.35 -7.12
C PRO A 269 -2.67 -4.82 -6.44
N ARG A 270 -2.84 -3.87 -5.51
CA ARG A 270 -1.74 -3.31 -4.72
C ARG A 270 -2.05 -3.26 -3.23
N TYR A 271 -1.00 -3.31 -2.41
CA TYR A 271 -1.08 -3.00 -0.99
C TYR A 271 -0.58 -1.57 -0.79
N ASN A 272 -1.43 -0.68 -0.31
CA ASN A 272 -1.07 0.68 0.04
C ASN A 272 -0.49 0.69 1.46
N ALA A 273 0.83 0.88 1.58
CA ALA A 273 1.52 0.82 2.87
C ALA A 273 1.19 1.99 3.80
N GLU A 274 0.81 3.16 3.24
CA GLU A 274 0.45 4.35 4.02
C GLU A 274 -0.91 4.16 4.70
N THR A 275 -1.90 3.68 3.93
CA THR A 275 -3.27 3.46 4.45
C THR A 275 -3.45 2.07 5.06
N GLY A 276 -2.51 1.16 4.81
CA GLY A 276 -2.58 -0.25 5.22
C GLY A 276 -3.66 -1.07 4.51
N LYS A 277 -4.20 -0.58 3.38
CA LYS A 277 -5.35 -1.17 2.66
C LYS A 277 -4.92 -1.89 1.39
N TYR A 278 -5.72 -2.88 0.99
CA TYR A 278 -5.64 -3.46 -0.35
C TYR A 278 -6.47 -2.61 -1.31
N GLU A 279 -5.88 -2.27 -2.45
CA GLU A 279 -6.54 -1.49 -3.51
C GLU A 279 -6.54 -2.32 -4.80
N MET A 280 -7.70 -2.38 -5.44
CA MET A 280 -7.88 -3.08 -6.71
C MET A 280 -8.19 -2.03 -7.77
N GLU A 281 -7.21 -1.75 -8.63
CA GLU A 281 -7.38 -0.83 -9.75
C GLU A 281 -7.79 -1.64 -10.98
N ILE A 282 -8.98 -1.39 -11.50
CA ILE A 282 -9.66 -2.14 -12.57
C ILE A 282 -9.84 -1.21 -13.78
#